data_AF-A0A4C2E3Z2-F1
#
_entry.id   AF-A0A4C2E3Z2-F1
#
_cell.length_a   1.000
_cell.length_b   1.000
_cell.length_c   1.000
_cell.angle_alpha   90.00
_cell.angle_beta   90.00
_cell.angle_gamma   90.00
#
_symmetry.space_group_name_H-M   'P 1'
#
loop_
_entity.id
_entity.type
_entity.pdbx_description
1 polymer ?
#
loop_
_entity_poly.entity_id
_entity_poly.type
_entity_poly.pdbx_seq_one_letter_code
_entity_poly.pdbx_strand_id
1 'polypeptide(L)'
;MLQNEGLRQVHDILMPHDDQTTQSSEFIPHLFYSLYQIRKDPSSSNQLETSTGFIKHRLKNCKNLIATNEECRKLLSKSVEEWQQEIHNKEKELEVKHKMLDDLGKRLQVFRERK
;
A
#
# COMPACT_ATOMS: atom_id res chain seq x y z
N MET A 1 2.52 17.94 -23.25
CA MET A 1 2.89 16.51 -23.34
C MET A 1 4.40 16.40 -23.20
N LEU A 2 4.91 15.70 -22.19
CA LEU A 2 6.35 15.52 -21.98
C LEU A 2 6.91 14.65 -23.13
N GLN A 3 7.82 15.20 -23.93
CA GLN A 3 8.41 14.56 -25.12
C GLN A 3 9.47 13.49 -24.78
N ASN A 4 9.86 13.38 -23.52
CA ASN A 4 10.91 12.46 -23.08
C ASN A 4 10.29 11.27 -22.34
N GLU A 5 10.51 10.07 -22.89
CA GLU A 5 9.93 8.82 -22.42
C GLU A 5 10.37 8.46 -20.99
N GLY A 6 11.62 8.74 -20.64
CA GLY A 6 12.16 8.51 -19.29
C GLY A 6 11.58 9.46 -18.25
N LEU A 7 11.40 10.74 -18.60
CA LEU A 7 10.73 11.71 -17.72
C LEU A 7 9.24 11.39 -17.54
N ARG A 8 8.62 10.74 -18.54
CA ARG A 8 7.25 10.24 -18.44
C ARG A 8 7.13 9.08 -17.46
N GLN A 9 8.05 8.11 -17.51
CA GLN A 9 8.10 7.02 -16.53
C GLN A 9 8.33 7.55 -15.10
N VAL A 10 9.22 8.52 -14.94
CA VAL A 10 9.47 9.13 -13.62
C VAL A 10 8.24 9.91 -13.14
N HIS A 11 7.57 10.64 -14.03
CA HIS A 11 6.31 11.33 -13.71
C HIS A 11 5.21 10.34 -13.30
N ASP A 12 5.06 9.23 -14.01
CA ASP A 12 4.03 8.21 -13.72
C ASP A 12 4.33 7.44 -12.43
N ILE A 13 5.60 7.33 -12.03
CA ILE A 13 6.00 6.77 -10.71
C ILE A 13 5.75 7.77 -9.57
N LEU A 14 5.91 9.08 -9.83
CA LEU A 14 5.83 10.14 -8.81
C LEU A 14 4.42 10.73 -8.66
N MET A 15 3.55 10.55 -9.64
CA MET A 15 2.14 10.92 -9.55
C MET A 15 1.34 9.70 -9.07
N PRO A 16 0.74 9.74 -7.87
CA PRO A 16 -0.23 8.72 -7.50
C PRO A 16 -1.38 8.79 -8.51
N HIS A 17 -1.64 7.69 -9.22
CA HIS A 17 -2.86 7.56 -9.99
C HIS A 17 -4.04 7.64 -9.00
N ASP A 18 -4.71 8.79 -8.95
CA ASP A 18 -5.93 9.08 -8.20
C ASP A 18 -7.16 8.30 -8.72
N ASP A 19 -6.94 7.20 -9.43
CA ASP A 19 -7.98 6.39 -10.04
C ASP A 19 -8.14 5.08 -9.28
N GLN A 20 -8.87 5.15 -8.18
CA GLN A 20 -10.18 4.51 -8.01
C GLN A 20 -10.48 4.37 -6.54
N THR A 21 -11.44 5.18 -6.07
CA THR A 21 -12.29 4.94 -4.90
C THR A 21 -11.57 4.34 -3.70
N THR A 22 -11.36 5.20 -2.71
CA THR A 22 -11.28 4.93 -1.28
C THR A 22 -12.23 3.82 -0.78
N GLN A 23 -12.07 2.57 -1.19
CA GLN A 23 -12.33 1.43 -0.35
C GLN A 23 -11.22 1.48 0.69
N SER A 24 -11.53 2.16 1.79
CA SER A 24 -10.71 2.24 3.00
C SER A 24 -9.87 0.97 3.14
N SER A 25 -8.55 1.05 2.92
CA SER A 25 -7.65 -0.11 3.09
C SER A 25 -7.75 -0.67 4.52
N GLU A 26 -8.26 0.15 5.43
CA GLU A 26 -8.68 -0.20 6.78
C GLU A 26 -10.07 -0.85 6.80
N PHE A 27 -10.15 -2.14 6.47
CA PHE A 27 -11.40 -2.91 6.62
C PHE A 27 -11.47 -3.66 7.96
N ILE A 28 -10.31 -4.01 8.52
CA ILE A 28 -10.19 -4.79 9.76
C ILE A 28 -10.77 -4.03 10.96
N PRO A 29 -10.42 -2.75 11.23
CA PRO A 29 -10.95 -2.04 12.39
C PRO A 29 -12.48 -1.94 12.41
N HIS A 30 -13.09 -1.69 11.24
CA HIS A 30 -14.55 -1.60 11.10
C HIS A 30 -15.25 -2.95 11.32
N LEU A 31 -14.69 -4.05 10.83
CA LEU A 31 -15.22 -5.40 11.09
C LEU A 31 -15.18 -5.73 12.59
N PHE A 32 -14.05 -5.48 13.24
CA PHE A 32 -13.89 -5.72 14.68
C PHE A 32 -14.85 -4.85 15.50
N TYR A 33 -15.03 -3.59 15.11
CA TYR A 33 -15.98 -2.69 15.77
C TYR A 33 -17.44 -3.15 15.62
N SER A 34 -17.87 -3.52 14.41
CA SER A 34 -19.23 -4.03 14.18
C SER A 34 -19.49 -5.34 14.94
N LEU A 35 -18.50 -6.25 14.98
CA LEU A 35 -18.60 -7.49 15.77
C LEU A 35 -18.67 -7.20 17.27
N TYR A 36 -17.90 -6.22 17.74
CA TYR A 36 -17.93 -5.78 19.13
C TYR A 36 -19.29 -5.17 19.50
N GLN A 37 -19.90 -4.36 18.63
CA GLN A 37 -21.23 -3.79 18.84
C GLN A 37 -22.31 -4.87 18.98
N ILE A 38 -22.32 -5.88 18.10
CA ILE A 38 -23.25 -7.02 18.17
C ILE A 38 -23.08 -7.79 19.48
N ARG A 39 -21.84 -7.96 19.95
CA ARG A 39 -21.55 -8.66 21.21
C ARG A 39 -21.99 -7.86 22.44
N LYS A 40 -21.86 -6.52 22.40
CA LYS A 40 -22.09 -5.64 23.56
C LYS A 40 -23.58 -5.36 23.78
N ASP A 41 -24.37 -5.27 22.72
CA ASP A 41 -25.78 -4.89 22.83
C ASP A 41 -26.63 -5.66 21.80
N PRO A 42 -27.23 -6.80 22.17
CA PRO A 42 -28.10 -7.58 21.29
C PRO A 42 -29.48 -6.93 21.19
N SER A 43 -29.55 -5.65 20.83
CA SER A 43 -30.80 -4.90 20.79
C SER A 43 -31.50 -5.06 19.44
N SER A 44 -32.66 -5.73 19.44
CA SER A 44 -33.63 -5.91 18.35
C SER A 44 -33.19 -6.71 17.10
N SER A 45 -34.08 -7.61 16.64
CA SER A 45 -33.86 -8.49 15.47
C SER A 45 -33.50 -7.72 14.19
N ASN A 46 -34.08 -6.52 13.98
CA ASN A 46 -33.84 -5.71 12.78
C ASN A 46 -32.42 -5.11 12.76
N GLN A 47 -31.89 -4.73 13.92
CA GLN A 47 -30.53 -4.19 14.04
C GLN A 47 -29.49 -5.30 13.86
N LEU A 48 -29.78 -6.51 14.34
CA LEU A 48 -28.94 -7.68 14.11
C LEU A 48 -28.87 -8.04 12.62
N GLU A 49 -30.01 -8.07 11.93
CA GLU A 49 -30.06 -8.30 10.48
C GLU A 49 -29.27 -7.25 9.70
N THR A 50 -29.44 -5.97 10.05
CA THR A 50 -28.71 -4.87 9.41
C THR A 50 -27.20 -4.96 9.66
N SER A 51 -26.79 -5.22 10.89
CA SER A 51 -25.37 -5.31 11.29
C SER A 51 -24.70 -6.54 10.68
N THR A 52 -25.39 -7.68 10.63
CA THR A 52 -24.88 -8.90 9.98
C THR A 52 -24.84 -8.75 8.45
N GLY A 53 -25.82 -8.08 7.84
CA GLY A 53 -25.80 -7.72 6.42
C GLY A 53 -24.61 -6.81 6.08
N PHE A 54 -24.34 -5.81 6.91
CA PHE A 54 -23.16 -4.95 6.78
C PHE A 54 -21.84 -5.73 6.87
N ILE A 55 -21.70 -6.60 7.87
CA ILE A 55 -20.51 -7.45 8.04
C ILE A 55 -20.33 -8.36 6.83
N LYS A 56 -21.40 -9.01 6.35
CA LYS A 56 -21.36 -9.89 5.17
C LYS A 56 -20.91 -9.14 3.92
N HIS A 57 -21.43 -7.93 3.69
CA HIS A 57 -21.02 -7.09 2.57
C HIS A 57 -19.55 -6.69 2.67
N ARG A 58 -19.08 -6.29 3.86
CA ARG A 58 -17.66 -5.97 4.10
C ARG A 58 -16.76 -7.18 3.87
N LEU A 59 -17.11 -8.36 4.38
CA LEU A 59 -16.36 -9.59 4.15
C LEU A 59 -16.29 -9.95 2.66
N LYS A 60 -17.39 -9.81 1.92
CA LYS A 60 -17.42 -10.00 0.46
C LYS A 60 -16.45 -9.04 -0.24
N ASN A 61 -16.44 -7.77 0.15
CA ASN A 61 -15.53 -6.78 -0.42
C ASN A 61 -14.07 -7.08 -0.06
N CYS A 62 -13.78 -7.53 1.17
CA CYS A 62 -12.43 -7.93 1.58
C CYS A 62 -11.93 -9.12 0.78
N LYS A 63 -12.79 -10.14 0.59
CA LYS A 63 -12.48 -11.29 -0.25
C LYS A 63 -12.17 -10.87 -1.68
N ASN A 64 -12.98 -9.97 -2.24
CA ASN A 64 -12.76 -9.43 -3.59
C ASN A 64 -11.44 -8.64 -3.65
N LEU A 65 -11.16 -7.79 -2.66
CA LEU A 65 -9.94 -6.99 -2.60
C LEU A 65 -8.69 -7.88 -2.58
N ILE A 66 -8.67 -8.94 -1.77
CA ILE A 66 -7.58 -9.92 -1.74
C ILE A 66 -7.47 -10.64 -3.10
N ALA A 67 -8.60 -10.92 -3.77
CA ALA A 67 -8.58 -11.59 -5.06
C ALA A 67 -8.10 -10.69 -6.20
N THR A 68 -8.42 -9.39 -6.21
CA THR A 68 -8.15 -8.48 -7.33
C THR A 68 -6.89 -7.63 -7.15
N ASN A 69 -6.55 -7.23 -5.93
CA ASN A 69 -5.41 -6.36 -5.66
C ASN A 69 -4.12 -7.18 -5.50
N GLU A 70 -3.20 -7.00 -6.46
CA GLU A 70 -1.92 -7.70 -6.49
C GLU A 70 -0.99 -7.31 -5.33
N GLU A 71 -1.00 -6.05 -4.91
CA GLU A 71 -0.21 -5.58 -3.77
C GLU A 71 -0.68 -6.22 -2.47
N CYS A 72 -2.00 -6.33 -2.26
CA CYS A 72 -2.54 -7.04 -1.10
C CYS A 72 -2.15 -8.52 -1.11
N ARG A 73 -2.21 -9.19 -2.28
CA ARG A 73 -1.74 -10.58 -2.41
C ARG A 73 -0.26 -10.71 -2.07
N LYS A 74 0.56 -9.78 -2.56
CA LYS A 74 1.99 -9.75 -2.28
C LYS A 74 2.26 -9.57 -0.78
N LEU A 75 1.57 -8.62 -0.14
CA LEU A 75 1.63 -8.39 1.31
C LEU A 75 1.28 -9.64 2.12
N LEU A 76 0.24 -10.37 1.71
CA LEU A 76 -0.22 -11.58 2.40
C LEU A 76 0.54 -12.85 2.00
N SER A 77 1.38 -12.82 0.97
CA SER A 77 2.03 -14.03 0.44
C SER A 77 3.27 -14.46 1.20
N LYS A 78 3.82 -13.60 2.06
CA LYS A 78 5.05 -13.83 2.82
C LYS A 78 4.79 -13.90 4.31
N SER A 79 5.60 -14.69 5.00
CA SER A 79 5.60 -14.70 6.46
C SER A 79 6.15 -13.38 7.02
N VAL A 80 5.95 -13.14 8.31
CA VAL A 80 6.47 -11.94 8.99
C VAL A 80 8.00 -11.91 8.92
N GLU A 81 8.65 -13.07 9.09
CA GLU A 81 10.10 -13.23 9.05
C GLU A 81 10.65 -12.94 7.64
N GLU A 82 9.96 -13.42 6.60
CA GLU A 82 10.33 -13.13 5.21
C GLU A 82 10.22 -11.64 4.89
N TRP A 83 9.18 -10.96 5.41
CA TRP A 83 9.03 -9.51 5.29
C TRP A 83 10.15 -8.74 5.99
N GLN A 84 10.54 -9.15 7.20
CA GLN A 84 11.67 -8.54 7.90
C GLN A 84 12.96 -8.65 7.08
N GLN A 85 13.21 -9.83 6.49
CA GLN A 85 14.37 -10.03 5.64
C GLN A 85 14.33 -9.18 4.36
N GLU A 86 13.16 -9.08 3.73
CA GLU A 86 12.99 -8.25 2.52
C GLU A 86 13.19 -6.76 2.81
N ILE A 87 12.65 -6.25 3.93
CA ILE A 87 12.86 -4.87 4.38
C ILE A 87 14.34 -4.61 4.59
N HIS A 88 15.04 -5.47 5.34
CA HIS A 88 16.48 -5.33 5.57
C HIS A 88 17.30 -5.34 4.27
N ASN A 89 16.93 -6.19 3.32
CA ASN A 89 17.58 -6.24 2.02
C ASN A 89 17.33 -4.95 1.22
N LYS A 90 16.11 -4.40 1.28
CA LYS A 90 15.73 -3.16 0.62
C LYS A 90 16.43 -1.95 1.23
N GLU A 91 16.59 -1.91 2.55
CA GLU A 91 17.35 -0.87 3.25
C GLU A 91 18.81 -0.85 2.81
N LYS A 92 19.47 -2.02 2.73
CA LYS A 92 20.83 -2.14 2.19
C LYS A 92 20.93 -1.69 0.74
N GLU A 93 19.96 -2.07 -0.09
CA GLU A 93 19.91 -1.67 -1.50
C GLU A 93 19.79 -0.14 -1.62
N LEU A 94 18.97 0.49 -0.78
CA LEU A 94 18.81 1.94 -0.72
C LEU A 94 20.08 2.65 -0.28
N GLU A 95 20.78 2.14 0.73
CA GLU A 95 22.04 2.70 1.20
C GLU A 95 23.09 2.74 0.07
N VAL A 96 23.24 1.65 -0.68
CA VAL A 96 24.15 1.58 -1.82
C VAL A 96 23.74 2.58 -2.91
N LYS A 97 22.44 2.67 -3.23
CA LYS A 97 21.94 3.63 -4.23
C LYS A 97 22.19 5.08 -3.82
N HIS A 98 21.98 5.42 -2.54
CA HIS A 98 22.29 6.76 -2.02
C HIS A 98 23.77 7.09 -2.20
N LYS A 99 24.67 6.18 -1.80
CA LYS A 99 26.11 6.38 -1.97
C LYS A 99 26.51 6.58 -3.43
N MET A 100 25.93 5.80 -4.34
CA MET A 100 26.18 5.93 -5.78
C MET A 100 25.70 7.28 -6.31
N LEU A 101 24.53 7.75 -5.85
CA LEU A 101 23.98 9.04 -6.22
C LEU A 101 24.85 10.20 -5.71
N ASP A 102 25.34 10.12 -4.48
CA ASP A 102 26.28 11.08 -3.91
C ASP A 102 27.59 11.15 -4.70
N ASP A 103 28.15 9.99 -5.05
CA ASP A 103 29.39 9.91 -5.83
C ASP A 103 29.20 10.49 -7.24
N LEU A 104 28.06 10.23 -7.89
CA LEU A 104 27.70 10.84 -9.16
C LEU A 104 27.54 12.37 -9.04
N GLY A 105 26.89 12.84 -7.97
CA GLY A 105 26.74 14.26 -7.67
C GLY A 105 28.09 14.98 -7.54
N LYS A 106 29.01 14.39 -6.76
CA LYS A 106 30.38 14.92 -6.59
C LYS A 106 31.15 14.97 -7.92
N ARG A 107 31.06 13.90 -8.72
CA ARG A 107 31.70 13.87 -10.05
C ARG A 107 31.16 14.95 -10.97
N LEU A 108 29.83 15.13 -11.01
CA LEU A 108 29.19 16.18 -11.80
C LEU A 108 29.63 17.58 -11.37
N GLN A 109 29.78 17.82 -10.07
CA GLN A 109 30.29 19.09 -9.54
C GLN A 109 31.72 19.37 -10.03
N VAL A 110 32.62 18.39 -9.91
CA VAL A 110 34.00 18.51 -10.41
C VAL A 110 34.03 18.77 -11.92
N PHE A 111 33.14 18.13 -12.68
CA PHE A 111 33.02 18.37 -14.13
C PHE A 111 32.52 19.78 -14.46
N ARG A 112 31.65 20.38 -13.65
CA ARG A 112 31.22 21.79 -13.83
C ARG A 112 32.33 22.77 -13.50
N GLU A 113 33.11 22.52 -12.45
CA GLU A 113 34.17 23.43 -11.98
C GLU A 113 35.40 23.44 -12.91
N ARG A 114 35.57 22.40 -13.73
CA ARG A 114 36.68 22.29 -14.71
C ARG A 114 36.36 22.86 -16.09
N LYS A 115 35.16 23.40 -16.31
CA LYS A 115 34.70 23.94 -17.58
C LYS A 115 34.52 25.45 -17.49
#